data_AF-A0A7R9WGM8-F1
#
_entry.id   AF-A0A7R9WGM8-F1
#
_cell.length_a   1.000
_cell.length_b   1.000
_cell.length_c   1.000
_cell.angle_alpha   90.00
_cell.angle_beta   90.00
_cell.angle_gamma   90.00
#
_symmetry.space_group_name_H-M   'P 1'
#
loop_
_entity.id
_entity.type
_entity.pdbx_description
1 polymer ?
#
loop_
_entity_poly.entity_id
_entity_poly.type
_entity_poly.pdbx_seq_one_letter_code
_entity_poly.pdbx_strand_id
1 'polypeptide(L)'
;FEVTVKTTGTAPPEEWRFGSLTWMTSHSYGQKEISIRSPIAVNTRALVVPDEIDQTGASGSDSFEIGFGYNGDYTPQVHGLNNAGLFLFTVEDDPNNNFEFLGPGTVLGAFEVPPDTAFARWSIYNEYTSGNDDIDMYLYYCPNFLCTLIDSSGNADSNESVEVQLPNNDPDIQDPYVVFLHGFNTEGGLPADVILFYHEFGLVDDAGNLMITSAPASATGGETGTIAYEWNGLSEGPGDKYLGAISHSDASGILDITVIDIQNDEGFGLCDLGVCD
;
A
#
# COMPACT_ATOMS: atom_id res chain seq x y z
N PHE A 1 33.81 -14.15 -3.02
CA PHE A 1 34.11 -12.72 -3.23
C PHE A 1 32.98 -11.94 -2.59
N GLU A 2 33.30 -10.88 -1.87
CA GLU A 2 32.33 -9.97 -1.27
C GLU A 2 32.47 -8.61 -1.97
N VAL A 3 31.34 -7.99 -2.31
CA VAL A 3 31.30 -6.69 -2.97
C VAL A 3 30.51 -5.76 -2.07
N THR A 4 31.20 -4.79 -1.46
CA THR A 4 30.57 -3.77 -0.63
C THR A 4 30.41 -2.48 -1.43
N VAL A 5 29.20 -1.96 -1.51
CA VAL A 5 28.92 -0.62 -2.03
C VAL A 5 28.87 0.34 -0.84
N LYS A 6 29.56 1.48 -0.94
CA LYS A 6 29.53 2.53 0.08
C LYS A 6 29.25 3.87 -0.57
N THR A 7 28.42 4.68 0.06
CA THR A 7 28.32 6.10 -0.26
C THR A 7 29.59 6.82 0.20
N THR A 8 30.04 7.81 -0.56
CA THR A 8 31.13 8.73 -0.15
C THR A 8 30.59 9.98 0.56
N GLY A 9 29.30 9.98 0.91
CA GLY A 9 28.63 11.07 1.62
C GLY A 9 28.17 12.23 0.74
N THR A 10 28.25 12.09 -0.59
CA THR A 10 27.85 13.13 -1.56
C THR A 10 26.83 12.64 -2.59
N ALA A 11 26.44 11.36 -2.52
CA ALA A 11 25.35 10.85 -3.34
C ALA A 11 24.03 11.44 -2.79
N PRO A 12 23.28 12.20 -3.60
CA PRO A 12 21.93 12.62 -3.24
C PRO A 12 21.04 11.39 -3.07
N PRO A 13 20.16 11.36 -2.06
CA PRO A 13 19.15 10.32 -1.95
C PRO A 13 18.21 10.34 -3.17
N GLU A 14 17.55 9.21 -3.42
CA GLU A 14 16.60 8.99 -4.51
C GLU A 14 17.17 9.15 -5.94
N GLU A 15 18.50 9.21 -6.07
CA GLU A 15 19.14 9.23 -7.38
C GLU A 15 19.88 7.93 -7.70
N TRP A 16 19.55 7.35 -8.86
CA TRP A 16 20.28 6.20 -9.37
C TRP A 16 21.75 6.52 -9.67
N ARG A 17 22.62 5.63 -9.22
CA ARG A 17 24.05 5.60 -9.52
C ARG A 17 24.39 4.29 -10.21
N PHE A 18 25.04 4.42 -11.36
CA PHE A 18 25.37 3.28 -12.22
C PHE A 18 26.86 3.01 -12.21
N GLY A 19 27.21 1.74 -12.14
CA GLY A 19 28.57 1.24 -12.21
C GLY A 19 28.59 -0.16 -12.82
N SER A 20 29.74 -0.79 -12.75
CA SER A 20 29.85 -2.21 -13.10
C SER A 20 31.07 -2.83 -12.45
N LEU A 21 30.94 -4.10 -12.10
CA LEU A 21 32.04 -4.96 -11.73
C LEU A 21 32.35 -5.88 -12.92
N THR A 22 33.62 -5.99 -13.30
CA THR A 22 34.04 -6.93 -14.34
C THR A 22 34.86 -8.04 -13.70
N TRP A 23 34.34 -9.27 -13.81
CA TRP A 23 35.02 -10.49 -13.39
C TRP A 23 35.93 -10.98 -14.51
N MET A 24 37.19 -11.26 -14.19
CA MET A 24 38.17 -11.79 -15.14
C MET A 24 38.75 -13.10 -14.60
N THR A 25 38.84 -14.11 -15.46
CA THR A 25 39.54 -15.36 -15.12
C THR A 25 41.05 -15.13 -15.08
N SER A 26 41.73 -15.48 -13.99
CA SER A 26 43.20 -15.58 -14.00
C SER A 26 43.60 -16.87 -14.72
N HIS A 27 44.29 -16.76 -15.86
CA HIS A 27 44.68 -17.87 -16.74
C HIS A 27 45.25 -19.10 -16.01
N SER A 28 44.82 -20.31 -16.41
CA SER A 28 45.59 -21.55 -16.25
C SER A 28 45.28 -22.53 -17.39
N TYR A 29 46.27 -22.72 -18.27
CA TYR A 29 46.43 -23.73 -19.32
C TYR A 29 45.32 -23.89 -20.39
N GLY A 30 45.44 -23.12 -21.49
CA GLY A 30 44.89 -23.50 -22.80
C GLY A 30 43.44 -23.09 -23.10
N GLN A 31 42.77 -22.34 -22.23
CA GLN A 31 41.44 -21.78 -22.53
C GLN A 31 41.41 -20.25 -22.45
N LYS A 32 40.54 -19.69 -23.30
CA LYS A 32 40.34 -18.27 -23.60
C LYS A 32 40.01 -17.47 -22.34
N GLU A 33 40.56 -16.27 -22.22
CA GLU A 33 40.15 -15.29 -21.20
C GLU A 33 38.64 -15.04 -21.27
N ILE A 34 37.95 -15.23 -20.15
CA ILE A 34 36.52 -14.93 -20.01
C ILE A 34 36.40 -13.68 -19.13
N SER A 35 35.73 -12.66 -19.68
CA SER A 35 35.37 -11.43 -18.98
C SER A 35 33.85 -11.37 -18.86
N ILE A 36 33.33 -11.28 -17.64
CA ILE A 36 31.90 -11.13 -17.36
C ILE A 36 31.69 -9.77 -16.71
N ARG A 37 30.89 -8.91 -17.34
CA ARG A 37 30.51 -7.60 -16.79
C ARG A 37 29.18 -7.70 -16.07
N SER A 38 29.18 -7.41 -14.77
CA SER A 38 27.99 -7.23 -13.94
C SER A 38 27.69 -5.73 -13.83
N PRO A 39 26.64 -5.21 -14.49
CA PRO A 39 26.17 -3.85 -14.21
C PRO A 39 25.67 -3.77 -12.76
N ILE A 40 25.91 -2.63 -12.12
CA ILE A 40 25.47 -2.34 -10.76
C ILE A 40 24.69 -1.02 -10.83
N ALA A 41 23.46 -1.02 -10.32
CA ALA A 41 22.67 0.18 -10.11
C ALA A 41 22.34 0.28 -8.63
N VAL A 42 22.59 1.44 -8.04
CA VAL A 42 22.38 1.70 -6.60
C VAL A 42 21.57 2.97 -6.49
N ASN A 43 20.49 2.92 -5.74
CA ASN A 43 19.76 4.10 -5.31
C ASN A 43 19.87 4.17 -3.79
N THR A 44 20.34 5.30 -3.27
CA THR A 44 20.38 5.56 -1.83
C THR A 44 19.02 6.09 -1.42
N ARG A 45 18.25 5.30 -0.67
CA ARG A 45 17.02 5.78 -0.04
C ARG A 45 17.32 6.50 1.25
N ALA A 46 16.52 7.51 1.59
CA ALA A 46 16.61 8.17 2.89
C ALA A 46 16.29 7.17 4.03
N LEU A 47 15.31 6.29 3.81
CA LEU A 47 14.88 5.27 4.73
C LEU A 47 14.75 3.91 4.05
N VAL A 48 14.91 2.85 4.83
CA VAL A 48 14.53 1.49 4.45
C VAL A 48 13.60 0.98 5.54
N VAL A 49 12.30 0.96 5.25
CA VAL A 49 11.24 0.50 6.15
C VAL A 49 10.31 -0.45 5.37
N PRO A 50 9.52 -1.29 6.04
CA PRO A 50 8.42 -2.00 5.39
C PRO A 50 7.39 -1.00 4.86
N ASP A 51 6.84 -1.27 3.68
CA ASP A 51 5.71 -0.47 3.16
C ASP A 51 4.44 -0.77 3.97
N GLU A 52 4.25 -2.04 4.35
CA GLU A 52 3.09 -2.53 5.11
C GLU A 52 3.48 -3.64 6.10
N ILE A 53 2.72 -3.74 7.20
CA ILE A 53 2.77 -4.84 8.16
C ILE A 53 1.34 -5.34 8.43
N ASP A 54 1.12 -6.61 8.12
CA ASP A 54 -0.13 -7.32 8.43
C ASP A 54 -0.17 -7.82 9.88
N GLN A 55 -1.30 -7.62 10.54
CA GLN A 55 -1.56 -8.08 11.91
C GLN A 55 -3.02 -8.55 12.06
N THR A 56 -3.32 -9.17 13.20
CA THR A 56 -4.68 -9.57 13.58
C THR A 56 -4.88 -9.43 15.09
N GLY A 57 -6.14 -9.44 15.51
CA GLY A 57 -6.59 -9.41 16.89
C GLY A 57 -6.96 -8.00 17.41
N ALA A 58 -7.89 -7.99 18.36
CA ALA A 58 -8.37 -6.78 19.05
C ALA A 58 -7.27 -5.95 19.77
N SER A 59 -6.13 -6.57 20.07
CA SER A 59 -4.96 -5.95 20.70
C SER A 59 -3.70 -6.77 20.45
N GLY A 60 -2.55 -6.11 20.36
CA GLY A 60 -1.26 -6.78 20.16
C GLY A 60 -0.09 -5.80 20.22
N SER A 61 1.10 -6.32 19.91
CA SER A 61 2.34 -5.55 19.85
C SER A 61 3.28 -6.18 18.84
N ASP A 62 4.01 -5.36 18.11
CA ASP A 62 5.05 -5.82 17.19
C ASP A 62 6.19 -4.81 17.06
N SER A 63 7.21 -5.15 16.28
CA SER A 63 8.35 -4.28 15.99
C SER A 63 8.95 -4.57 14.62
N PHE A 64 9.51 -3.53 13.99
CA PHE A 64 10.24 -3.66 12.73
C PHE A 64 11.54 -2.87 12.75
N GLU A 65 12.44 -3.24 11.84
CA GLU A 65 13.71 -2.54 11.62
C GLU A 65 13.53 -1.38 10.64
N ILE A 66 14.22 -0.28 10.93
CA ILE A 66 14.34 0.90 10.06
C ILE A 66 15.82 1.11 9.72
N GLY A 67 16.16 1.18 8.44
CA GLY A 67 17.49 1.55 7.97
C GLY A 67 17.58 3.04 7.65
N PHE A 68 18.65 3.70 8.07
CA PHE A 68 18.85 5.14 7.83
C PHE A 68 19.88 5.40 6.74
N GLY A 69 19.50 6.14 5.69
CA GLY A 69 20.39 6.62 4.64
C GLY A 69 20.96 8.02 4.89
N TYR A 70 20.49 8.72 5.94
CA TYR A 70 20.88 10.09 6.28
C TYR A 70 21.32 10.21 7.75
N ASN A 71 21.93 11.35 8.08
CA ASN A 71 22.24 11.73 9.46
C ASN A 71 21.35 12.91 9.86
N GLY A 72 20.72 12.87 11.03
CA GLY A 72 19.91 13.98 11.51
C GLY A 72 18.85 13.57 12.53
N ASP A 73 17.93 14.49 12.79
CA ASP A 73 16.76 14.23 13.61
C ASP A 73 15.83 13.24 12.89
N TYR A 74 15.22 12.35 13.67
CA TYR A 74 14.25 11.39 13.18
C TYR A 74 13.05 11.37 14.13
N THR A 75 11.85 11.51 13.58
CA THR A 75 10.60 11.55 14.34
C THR A 75 9.59 10.59 13.73
N PRO A 76 9.21 9.51 14.43
CA PRO A 76 8.05 8.72 14.05
C PRO A 76 6.76 9.33 14.60
N GLN A 77 5.66 9.14 13.89
CA GLN A 77 4.33 9.55 14.35
C GLN A 77 3.30 8.49 13.98
N VAL A 78 2.42 8.16 14.91
CA VAL A 78 1.28 7.26 14.67
C VAL A 78 0.16 7.97 13.93
N HIS A 79 -0.49 7.21 13.05
CA HIS A 79 -1.78 7.49 12.45
C HIS A 79 -2.66 6.29 12.78
N GLY A 80 -3.83 6.57 13.32
CA GLY A 80 -4.70 5.65 14.04
C GLY A 80 -5.19 4.51 13.15
N LEU A 81 -5.61 3.44 13.81
CA LEU A 81 -6.20 2.28 13.16
C LEU A 81 -7.69 2.55 12.94
N ASN A 82 -8.03 3.09 11.77
CA ASN A 82 -9.40 3.43 11.39
C ASN A 82 -10.08 2.21 10.74
N ASN A 83 -11.31 1.91 11.15
CA ASN A 83 -12.10 0.85 10.52
C ASN A 83 -12.58 1.29 9.13
N ALA A 84 -12.83 0.33 8.24
CA ALA A 84 -13.28 0.61 6.89
C ALA A 84 -14.71 1.17 6.85
N GLY A 85 -14.98 2.06 5.89
CA GLY A 85 -16.32 2.24 5.37
C GLY A 85 -16.67 1.09 4.42
N LEU A 86 -17.89 0.54 4.52
CA LEU A 86 -18.36 -0.56 3.69
C LEU A 86 -19.40 -0.08 2.67
N PHE A 87 -19.21 -0.42 1.41
CA PHE A 87 -20.08 -0.03 0.32
C PHE A 87 -20.46 -1.25 -0.52
N LEU A 88 -21.77 -1.51 -0.63
CA LEU A 88 -22.28 -2.61 -1.44
C LEU A 88 -22.47 -2.17 -2.89
N PHE A 89 -21.90 -2.94 -3.81
CA PHE A 89 -22.09 -2.82 -5.26
C PHE A 89 -22.59 -4.13 -5.84
N THR A 90 -23.31 -4.04 -6.95
CA THR A 90 -23.59 -5.18 -7.84
C THR A 90 -22.81 -4.94 -9.14
N VAL A 91 -21.93 -5.88 -9.48
CA VAL A 91 -21.03 -5.82 -10.62
C VAL A 91 -21.49 -6.83 -11.67
N GLU A 92 -21.74 -6.36 -12.89
CA GLU A 92 -22.12 -7.23 -14.01
C GLU A 92 -20.87 -7.88 -14.63
N ASP A 93 -21.04 -9.04 -15.27
CA ASP A 93 -20.01 -9.65 -16.11
C ASP A 93 -19.66 -8.77 -17.31
N ASP A 94 -18.37 -8.68 -17.67
CA ASP A 94 -17.92 -8.24 -18.99
C ASP A 94 -17.62 -9.45 -19.87
N PRO A 95 -18.46 -9.76 -20.88
CA PRO A 95 -18.25 -10.93 -21.75
C PRO A 95 -16.98 -10.91 -22.59
N ASN A 96 -16.29 -9.76 -22.68
CA ASN A 96 -15.03 -9.61 -23.41
C ASN A 96 -13.81 -9.65 -22.50
N ASN A 97 -14.00 -9.62 -21.18
CA ASN A 97 -12.95 -9.61 -20.17
C ASN A 97 -11.87 -8.55 -20.49
N ASN A 98 -12.30 -7.34 -20.86
CA ASN A 98 -11.40 -6.27 -21.26
C ASN A 98 -11.94 -4.94 -20.74
N PHE A 99 -11.26 -4.40 -19.73
CA PHE A 99 -11.62 -3.14 -19.12
C PHE A 99 -11.71 -2.00 -20.15
N GLU A 100 -12.83 -1.28 -20.11
CA GLU A 100 -13.05 -0.03 -20.82
C GLU A 100 -13.65 0.99 -19.83
N PHE A 101 -13.16 2.24 -19.87
CA PHE A 101 -13.69 3.29 -18.99
C PHE A 101 -15.17 3.54 -19.28
N LEU A 102 -16.04 3.31 -18.29
CA LEU A 102 -17.51 3.29 -18.43
C LEU A 102 -18.02 2.25 -19.45
N GLY A 103 -17.29 1.14 -19.60
CA GLY A 103 -17.60 0.03 -20.49
C GLY A 103 -18.48 -1.06 -19.84
N PRO A 104 -18.71 -2.17 -20.57
CA PRO A 104 -19.42 -3.34 -20.04
C PRO A 104 -18.79 -3.87 -18.75
N GLY A 105 -19.62 -4.43 -17.87
CA GLY A 105 -19.19 -5.02 -16.60
C GLY A 105 -18.57 -4.03 -15.59
N THR A 106 -18.66 -2.72 -15.83
CA THR A 106 -18.11 -1.71 -14.91
C THR A 106 -19.18 -1.06 -14.04
N VAL A 107 -18.89 -0.90 -12.76
CA VAL A 107 -19.62 -0.03 -11.83
C VAL A 107 -18.62 0.89 -11.13
N LEU A 108 -19.04 2.11 -10.78
CA LEU A 108 -18.16 3.08 -10.14
C LEU A 108 -18.69 3.58 -8.79
N GLY A 109 -17.76 3.82 -7.87
CA GLY A 109 -17.95 4.62 -6.66
C GLY A 109 -17.14 5.91 -6.75
N ALA A 110 -17.74 7.03 -6.34
CA ALA A 110 -17.04 8.31 -6.25
C ALA A 110 -16.84 8.66 -4.77
N PHE A 111 -15.60 8.95 -4.40
CA PHE A 111 -15.16 9.21 -3.04
C PHE A 111 -14.53 10.59 -2.97
N GLU A 112 -15.03 11.39 -2.03
CA GLU A 112 -14.40 12.65 -1.66
C GLU A 112 -13.41 12.35 -0.54
N VAL A 113 -12.11 12.31 -0.87
CA VAL A 113 -11.06 12.09 0.11
C VAL A 113 -10.82 13.42 0.85
N PRO A 114 -10.91 13.49 2.18
CA PRO A 114 -10.74 14.74 2.92
C PRO A 114 -9.38 15.43 2.68
N PRO A 115 -9.32 16.77 2.86
CA PRO A 115 -8.04 17.47 2.95
C PRO A 115 -7.17 16.91 4.07
N ASP A 116 -5.85 17.02 3.90
CA ASP A 116 -4.85 16.55 4.87
C ASP A 116 -4.88 15.04 5.14
N THR A 117 -5.45 14.24 4.22
CA THR A 117 -5.35 12.77 4.23
C THR A 117 -3.91 12.32 3.93
N ALA A 118 -3.39 11.40 4.73
CA ALA A 118 -2.07 10.81 4.54
C ALA A 118 -2.12 9.59 3.61
N PHE A 119 -3.21 8.85 3.66
CA PHE A 119 -3.38 7.60 2.92
C PHE A 119 -4.86 7.29 2.70
N ALA A 120 -5.19 6.78 1.53
CA ALA A 120 -6.50 6.21 1.22
C ALA A 120 -6.35 4.91 0.43
N ARG A 121 -7.14 3.90 0.78
CA ARG A 121 -7.15 2.59 0.14
C ARG A 121 -8.57 2.12 -0.08
N TRP A 122 -8.76 1.48 -1.23
CA TRP A 122 -9.98 0.76 -1.56
C TRP A 122 -9.61 -0.69 -1.80
N SER A 123 -10.35 -1.59 -1.17
CA SER A 123 -10.09 -3.03 -1.29
C SER A 123 -11.38 -3.83 -1.42
N ILE A 124 -11.29 -4.95 -2.12
CA ILE A 124 -12.30 -6.00 -2.16
C ILE A 124 -11.63 -7.33 -1.81
N TYR A 125 -12.42 -8.26 -1.29
CA TYR A 125 -11.94 -9.54 -0.81
C TYR A 125 -12.90 -10.65 -1.23
N ASN A 126 -12.36 -11.82 -1.56
CA ASN A 126 -13.14 -12.98 -1.99
C ASN A 126 -14.24 -13.36 -0.97
N GLU A 127 -13.98 -13.21 0.33
CA GLU A 127 -14.94 -13.55 1.38
C GLU A 127 -16.17 -12.62 1.36
N TYR A 128 -16.07 -11.46 0.71
CA TYR A 128 -17.11 -10.45 0.62
C TYR A 128 -17.66 -10.26 -0.81
N THR A 129 -17.55 -11.31 -1.63
CA THR A 129 -18.25 -11.44 -2.93
C THR A 129 -19.32 -12.54 -2.88
N SER A 130 -20.37 -12.43 -3.69
CA SER A 130 -21.49 -13.39 -3.70
C SER A 130 -21.17 -14.74 -4.35
N GLY A 131 -20.03 -14.86 -5.03
CA GLY A 131 -19.56 -16.07 -5.68
C GLY A 131 -18.05 -16.08 -5.85
N ASN A 132 -17.56 -17.10 -6.58
CA ASN A 132 -16.15 -17.15 -7.01
C ASN A 132 -15.95 -16.26 -8.23
N ASP A 133 -15.97 -14.95 -7.99
CA ASP A 133 -15.89 -13.92 -9.00
C ASP A 133 -14.45 -13.40 -9.16
N ASP A 134 -14.12 -12.95 -10.37
CA ASP A 134 -12.89 -12.24 -10.72
C ASP A 134 -13.27 -10.79 -11.01
N ILE A 135 -13.10 -9.93 -10.00
CA ILE A 135 -13.45 -8.52 -10.05
C ILE A 135 -12.16 -7.70 -9.98
N ASP A 136 -11.88 -6.91 -11.00
CA ASP A 136 -10.74 -6.02 -11.06
C ASP A 136 -11.07 -4.64 -10.48
N MET A 137 -10.05 -3.88 -10.06
CA MET A 137 -10.15 -2.52 -9.55
C MET A 137 -9.33 -1.51 -10.36
N TYR A 138 -9.90 -0.33 -10.61
CA TYR A 138 -9.21 0.79 -11.26
C TYR A 138 -9.51 2.11 -10.55
N LEU A 139 -8.47 2.77 -10.03
CA LEU A 139 -8.56 4.03 -9.31
C LEU A 139 -8.20 5.21 -10.21
N TYR A 140 -9.10 6.19 -10.28
CA TYR A 140 -8.90 7.44 -11.01
C TYR A 140 -8.97 8.63 -10.06
N TYR A 141 -8.15 9.65 -10.32
CA TYR A 141 -8.33 10.99 -9.75
C TYR A 141 -8.97 11.89 -10.81
N CYS A 142 -10.07 12.58 -10.46
CA CYS A 142 -10.93 13.26 -11.42
C CYS A 142 -11.15 14.76 -11.12
N PRO A 143 -10.09 15.61 -11.12
CA PRO A 143 -10.23 17.04 -10.91
C PRO A 143 -11.08 17.67 -12.01
N ASN A 144 -12.13 18.39 -11.63
CA ASN A 144 -13.15 18.93 -12.53
C ASN A 144 -13.74 17.87 -13.49
N PHE A 145 -13.85 16.62 -13.04
CA PHE A 145 -14.31 15.46 -13.82
C PHE A 145 -13.43 15.11 -15.03
N LEU A 146 -12.15 15.50 -15.00
CA LEU A 146 -11.14 15.04 -15.95
C LEU A 146 -10.31 13.93 -15.29
N CYS A 147 -10.67 12.69 -15.57
CA CYS A 147 -10.13 11.53 -14.89
C CYS A 147 -8.77 11.07 -15.44
N THR A 148 -7.83 10.80 -14.56
CA THR A 148 -6.54 10.16 -14.84
C THR A 148 -6.41 8.92 -13.98
N LEU A 149 -6.04 7.78 -14.59
CA LEU A 149 -5.77 6.54 -13.85
C LEU A 149 -4.56 6.76 -12.95
N ILE A 150 -4.70 6.45 -11.66
CA ILE A 150 -3.65 6.57 -10.65
C ILE A 150 -3.13 5.20 -10.25
N ASP A 151 -4.02 4.22 -10.10
CA ASP A 151 -3.68 2.86 -9.69
C ASP A 151 -4.67 1.83 -10.24
N SER A 152 -4.27 0.57 -10.32
CA SER A 152 -5.13 -0.53 -10.77
C SER A 152 -4.64 -1.86 -10.24
N SER A 153 -5.57 -2.74 -9.90
CA SER A 153 -5.29 -4.12 -9.50
C SER A 153 -6.23 -5.06 -10.25
N GLY A 154 -5.67 -6.18 -10.70
CA GLY A 154 -6.35 -7.18 -11.53
C GLY A 154 -5.60 -8.50 -11.40
N ASN A 155 -5.69 -9.08 -10.20
CA ASN A 155 -5.27 -10.40 -9.85
C ASN A 155 -6.13 -11.44 -10.59
N ALA A 156 -6.10 -12.69 -10.14
CA ALA A 156 -6.88 -13.77 -10.78
C ALA A 156 -8.17 -14.10 -10.01
N ASP A 157 -8.48 -13.29 -8.99
CA ASP A 157 -9.62 -13.39 -8.08
C ASP A 157 -9.97 -12.00 -7.54
N SER A 158 -11.04 -11.89 -6.75
CA SER A 158 -11.54 -10.63 -6.21
C SER A 158 -10.75 -10.09 -5.02
N ASN A 159 -9.54 -10.58 -4.72
CA ASN A 159 -8.68 -9.95 -3.72
C ASN A 159 -7.91 -8.82 -4.38
N GLU A 160 -8.49 -7.62 -4.35
CA GLU A 160 -7.92 -6.45 -4.97
C GLU A 160 -7.74 -5.31 -3.98
N SER A 161 -6.71 -4.52 -4.22
CA SER A 161 -6.47 -3.28 -3.48
C SER A 161 -5.88 -2.24 -4.42
N VAL A 162 -6.37 -1.01 -4.32
CA VAL A 162 -5.81 0.17 -4.98
C VAL A 162 -5.70 1.29 -3.96
N GLU A 163 -4.62 2.06 -4.04
CA GLU A 163 -4.29 3.01 -2.99
C GLU A 163 -3.64 4.28 -3.49
N VAL A 164 -3.63 5.29 -2.63
CA VAL A 164 -2.96 6.56 -2.86
C VAL A 164 -2.38 7.08 -1.55
N GLN A 165 -1.07 7.33 -1.57
CA GLN A 165 -0.39 8.07 -0.52
C GLN A 165 -0.46 9.57 -0.79
N LEU A 166 -0.70 10.36 0.26
CA LEU A 166 -0.83 11.83 0.18
C LEU A 166 -1.77 12.27 -0.97
N PRO A 167 -3.05 11.81 -0.96
CA PRO A 167 -4.01 12.14 -2.00
C PRO A 167 -4.12 13.64 -2.22
N ASN A 168 -4.28 14.03 -3.49
CA ASN A 168 -4.57 15.41 -3.86
C ASN A 168 -5.99 15.74 -3.42
N ASN A 169 -6.14 16.90 -2.77
CA ASN A 169 -7.43 17.52 -2.53
C ASN A 169 -7.27 19.03 -2.77
N ASP A 170 -8.06 19.59 -3.67
CA ASP A 170 -8.19 21.03 -3.87
C ASP A 170 -9.60 21.47 -3.45
N PRO A 171 -9.74 22.13 -2.28
CA PRO A 171 -11.04 22.48 -1.71
C PRO A 171 -11.82 23.52 -2.55
N ASP A 172 -11.19 24.14 -3.54
CA ASP A 172 -11.84 25.10 -4.44
C ASP A 172 -12.50 24.43 -5.66
N ILE A 173 -12.27 23.13 -5.90
CA ILE A 173 -12.84 22.37 -7.02
C ILE A 173 -13.50 21.06 -6.54
N GLN A 174 -14.16 20.37 -7.46
CA GLN A 174 -14.54 18.97 -7.25
C GLN A 174 -13.45 18.10 -7.86
N ASP A 175 -12.83 17.26 -7.06
CA ASP A 175 -11.75 16.37 -7.47
C ASP A 175 -11.87 14.98 -6.86
N PRO A 176 -13.01 14.30 -7.07
CA PRO A 176 -13.23 13.00 -6.46
C PRO A 176 -12.24 11.96 -6.97
N TYR A 177 -11.95 11.01 -6.09
CA TYR A 177 -11.38 9.73 -6.47
C TYR A 177 -12.51 8.82 -6.94
N VAL A 178 -12.38 8.25 -8.13
CA VAL A 178 -13.36 7.35 -8.72
C VAL A 178 -12.76 5.96 -8.81
N VAL A 179 -13.38 5.01 -8.14
CA VAL A 179 -13.02 3.59 -8.20
C VAL A 179 -13.99 2.90 -9.13
N PHE A 180 -13.46 2.19 -10.12
CA PHE A 180 -14.22 1.24 -10.91
C PHE A 180 -13.99 -0.17 -10.37
N LEU A 181 -15.08 -0.90 -10.17
CA LEU A 181 -15.08 -2.35 -10.12
C LEU A 181 -15.44 -2.87 -11.50
N HIS A 182 -14.70 -3.84 -12.00
CA HIS A 182 -14.93 -4.45 -13.31
C HIS A 182 -15.07 -5.96 -13.16
N GLY A 183 -16.24 -6.48 -13.54
CA GLY A 183 -16.50 -7.92 -13.53
C GLY A 183 -15.76 -8.61 -14.66
N PHE A 184 -14.45 -8.79 -14.51
CA PHE A 184 -13.59 -9.42 -15.50
C PHE A 184 -14.09 -10.83 -15.84
N ASN A 185 -14.50 -11.60 -14.83
CA ASN A 185 -15.16 -12.89 -15.03
C ASN A 185 -15.95 -13.29 -13.78
N THR A 186 -17.27 -13.16 -13.85
CA THR A 186 -18.19 -13.51 -12.76
C THR A 186 -18.65 -14.96 -12.83
N GLU A 187 -19.04 -15.54 -11.69
CA GLU A 187 -19.45 -16.94 -11.59
C GLU A 187 -20.70 -17.21 -12.43
N GLY A 188 -20.52 -17.97 -13.52
CA GLY A 188 -21.59 -18.30 -14.44
C GLY A 188 -22.05 -17.14 -15.33
N GLY A 189 -21.31 -16.03 -15.37
CA GLY A 189 -21.69 -14.81 -16.10
C GLY A 189 -22.90 -14.11 -15.49
N LEU A 190 -23.06 -14.21 -14.17
CA LEU A 190 -24.16 -13.60 -13.41
C LEU A 190 -23.64 -12.39 -12.63
N PRO A 191 -24.50 -11.39 -12.32
CA PRO A 191 -24.08 -10.26 -11.50
C PRO A 191 -23.56 -10.74 -10.13
N ALA A 192 -22.48 -10.13 -9.68
CA ALA A 192 -21.84 -10.38 -8.40
C ALA A 192 -22.10 -9.23 -7.43
N ASP A 193 -22.58 -9.52 -6.23
CA ASP A 193 -22.61 -8.55 -5.14
C ASP A 193 -21.25 -8.51 -4.45
N VAL A 194 -20.72 -7.31 -4.25
CA VAL A 194 -19.35 -7.05 -3.76
C VAL A 194 -19.38 -5.97 -2.70
N ILE A 195 -18.72 -6.21 -1.55
CA ILE A 195 -18.44 -5.16 -0.58
C ILE A 195 -17.08 -4.54 -0.87
N LEU A 196 -17.11 -3.24 -1.19
CA LEU A 196 -15.93 -2.40 -1.25
C LEU A 196 -15.62 -1.85 0.15
N PHE A 197 -14.40 -2.10 0.60
CA PHE A 197 -13.82 -1.54 1.82
C PHE A 197 -13.10 -0.24 1.44
N TYR A 198 -13.40 0.83 2.16
CA TYR A 198 -12.71 2.12 2.01
C TYR A 198 -12.05 2.51 3.32
N HIS A 199 -10.73 2.62 3.31
CA HIS A 199 -9.92 3.08 4.42
C HIS A 199 -9.29 4.43 4.10
N GLU A 200 -9.24 5.30 5.10
CA GLU A 200 -8.46 6.53 5.07
C GLU A 200 -7.95 6.88 6.46
N PHE A 201 -6.80 7.57 6.51
CA PHE A 201 -6.34 8.25 7.72
C PHE A 201 -5.61 9.55 7.39
N GLY A 202 -5.73 10.52 8.29
CA GLY A 202 -5.15 11.86 8.16
C GLY A 202 -3.67 11.95 8.51
N LEU A 203 -3.02 13.05 8.12
CA LEU A 203 -1.67 13.44 8.56
C LEU A 203 -1.57 13.69 10.07
N VAL A 204 -2.70 14.01 10.70
CA VAL A 204 -2.86 14.19 12.14
C VAL A 204 -4.12 13.45 12.56
N ASP A 205 -3.99 12.15 12.77
CA ASP A 205 -5.13 11.28 13.01
C ASP A 205 -4.79 10.20 14.05
N ASP A 206 -4.56 10.59 15.30
CA ASP A 206 -4.37 9.61 16.37
C ASP A 206 -5.74 9.20 16.96
N ALA A 207 -6.21 8.01 16.57
CA ALA A 207 -7.45 7.42 17.08
C ALA A 207 -7.33 6.89 18.53
N GLY A 208 -6.12 6.92 19.13
CA GLY A 208 -5.86 6.47 20.50
C GLY A 208 -5.79 4.95 20.67
N ASN A 209 -5.68 4.21 19.56
CA ASN A 209 -5.66 2.74 19.50
C ASN A 209 -4.33 2.16 18.98
N LEU A 210 -3.36 3.00 18.62
CA LEU A 210 -2.01 2.64 18.18
C LEU A 210 -0.99 3.49 18.94
N MET A 211 0.08 2.88 19.46
CA MET A 211 1.11 3.56 20.25
C MET A 211 2.51 3.06 19.89
N ILE A 212 3.44 3.98 19.65
CA ILE A 212 4.87 3.65 19.58
C ILE A 212 5.41 3.50 21.01
N THR A 213 5.93 2.32 21.33
CA THR A 213 6.51 2.01 22.65
C THR A 213 8.01 2.26 22.71
N SER A 214 8.70 2.19 21.58
CA SER A 214 10.13 2.51 21.45
C SER A 214 10.48 2.88 20.02
N ALA A 215 11.30 3.91 19.82
CA ALA A 215 11.87 4.25 18.52
C ALA A 215 13.18 5.04 18.67
N PRO A 216 14.04 5.05 17.63
CA PRO A 216 15.16 5.98 17.56
C PRO A 216 14.66 7.44 17.57
N ALA A 217 15.48 8.35 18.07
CA ALA A 217 15.23 9.81 18.03
C ALA A 217 16.11 10.55 17.01
N SER A 218 17.02 9.82 16.36
CA SER A 218 17.95 10.36 15.38
C SER A 218 18.35 9.29 14.37
N ALA A 219 18.52 9.69 13.12
CA ALA A 219 19.07 8.88 12.05
C ALA A 219 20.60 8.95 12.05
N THR A 220 21.26 7.80 11.91
CA THR A 220 22.70 7.73 11.60
C THR A 220 22.87 6.94 10.30
N GLY A 221 23.45 7.59 9.30
CA GLY A 221 23.54 7.03 7.95
C GLY A 221 24.34 5.72 7.92
N GLY A 222 23.73 4.67 7.39
CA GLY A 222 24.28 3.32 7.30
C GLY A 222 23.97 2.43 8.51
N GLU A 223 23.33 2.95 9.55
CA GLU A 223 22.89 2.19 10.72
C GLU A 223 21.41 1.80 10.61
N THR A 224 21.01 0.84 11.44
CA THR A 224 19.59 0.47 11.63
C THR A 224 19.11 0.87 13.02
N GLY A 225 17.80 1.06 13.15
CA GLY A 225 17.08 1.18 14.40
C GLY A 225 15.90 0.22 14.45
N THR A 226 15.25 0.14 15.60
CA THR A 226 14.04 -0.67 15.79
C THR A 226 12.91 0.20 16.28
N ILE A 227 11.76 0.09 15.65
CA ILE A 227 10.51 0.71 16.08
C ILE A 227 9.65 -0.40 16.65
N ALA A 228 9.21 -0.23 17.89
CA ALA A 228 8.25 -1.11 18.56
C ALA A 228 6.96 -0.35 18.82
N TYR A 229 5.83 -1.02 18.63
CA TYR A 229 4.51 -0.44 18.77
C TYR A 229 3.53 -1.46 19.36
N GLU A 230 2.41 -0.95 19.87
CA GLU A 230 1.30 -1.75 20.38
C GLU A 230 -0.04 -1.13 19.96
N TRP A 231 -1.07 -1.97 19.86
CA TRP A 231 -2.43 -1.55 19.59
C TRP A 231 -3.41 -2.23 20.54
N ASN A 232 -4.57 -1.59 20.73
CA ASN A 232 -5.64 -2.14 21.57
C ASN A 232 -7.01 -1.53 21.25
N GLY A 233 -8.05 -2.20 21.73
CA GLY A 233 -9.41 -1.66 21.72
C GLY A 233 -10.12 -1.75 20.37
N LEU A 234 -9.63 -2.59 19.46
CA LEU A 234 -10.31 -2.87 18.19
C LEU A 234 -11.41 -3.91 18.39
N SER A 235 -12.48 -3.85 17.62
CA SER A 235 -13.47 -4.93 17.56
C SER A 235 -13.05 -6.03 16.59
N GLU A 236 -13.75 -7.16 16.70
CA GLU A 236 -13.66 -8.30 15.80
C GLU A 236 -15.09 -8.65 15.35
N GLY A 237 -15.28 -8.86 14.04
CA GLY A 237 -16.60 -9.02 13.45
C GLY A 237 -16.62 -8.86 11.94
N PRO A 238 -17.79 -9.03 11.30
CA PRO A 238 -17.94 -8.91 9.84
C PRO A 238 -17.54 -7.52 9.36
N GLY A 239 -16.53 -7.49 8.49
CA GLY A 239 -15.96 -6.27 7.92
C GLY A 239 -15.07 -5.45 8.84
N ASP A 240 -14.73 -5.95 10.05
CA ASP A 240 -13.79 -5.30 10.94
C ASP A 240 -12.36 -5.47 10.41
N LYS A 241 -11.93 -4.50 9.60
CA LYS A 241 -10.58 -4.38 9.05
C LYS A 241 -10.10 -2.97 9.33
N TYR A 242 -8.93 -2.82 9.94
CA TYR A 242 -8.43 -1.53 10.38
C TYR A 242 -7.14 -1.17 9.66
N LEU A 243 -7.04 0.09 9.24
CA LEU A 243 -5.85 0.61 8.60
C LEU A 243 -5.36 1.84 9.35
N GLY A 244 -4.07 1.85 9.63
CA GLY A 244 -3.34 2.98 10.22
C GLY A 244 -1.91 2.98 9.74
N ALA A 245 -1.05 3.76 10.40
CA ALA A 245 0.36 3.80 10.01
C ALA A 245 1.28 4.34 11.10
N ILE A 246 2.57 4.15 10.86
CA ILE A 246 3.63 4.92 11.48
C ILE A 246 4.35 5.69 10.35
N SER A 247 4.24 7.01 10.35
CA SER A 247 5.03 7.85 9.46
C SER A 247 6.43 8.09 10.00
N HIS A 248 7.37 8.31 9.10
CA HIS A 248 8.78 8.50 9.37
C HIS A 248 9.22 9.87 8.85
N SER A 249 9.55 10.80 9.76
CA SER A 249 9.84 12.19 9.40
C SER A 249 11.24 12.64 9.80
N ASP A 250 11.75 13.65 9.11
CA ASP A 250 12.88 14.47 9.52
C ASP A 250 12.45 15.94 9.70
N ALA A 251 13.42 16.86 9.79
CA ALA A 251 13.13 18.30 9.91
C ALA A 251 12.48 18.93 8.67
N SER A 252 12.45 18.22 7.53
CA SER A 252 11.90 18.65 6.25
C SER A 252 10.46 18.15 6.03
N GLY A 253 10.03 17.13 6.75
CA GLY A 253 8.68 16.55 6.67
C GLY A 253 8.68 15.02 6.70
N ILE A 254 7.56 14.44 6.28
CA ILE A 254 7.42 12.99 6.11
C ILE A 254 8.33 12.51 4.98
N LEU A 255 9.12 11.48 5.27
CA LEU A 255 10.01 10.81 4.34
C LEU A 255 9.38 9.52 3.80
N ASP A 256 8.65 8.78 4.66
CA ASP A 256 8.03 7.51 4.33
C ASP A 256 6.89 7.17 5.30
N ILE A 257 6.05 6.20 4.96
CA ILE A 257 4.93 5.72 5.77
C ILE A 257 4.94 4.18 5.77
N THR A 258 5.01 3.57 6.95
CA THR A 258 4.73 2.13 7.13
C THR A 258 3.28 1.96 7.52
N VAL A 259 2.48 1.35 6.64
CA VAL A 259 1.07 1.01 6.87
C VAL A 259 0.97 -0.16 7.85
N ILE A 260 0.01 -0.09 8.77
CA ILE A 260 -0.35 -1.17 9.68
C ILE A 260 -1.77 -1.62 9.30
N ASP A 261 -1.88 -2.84 8.79
CA ASP A 261 -3.14 -3.45 8.38
C ASP A 261 -3.54 -4.52 9.40
N ILE A 262 -4.73 -4.37 9.99
CA ILE A 262 -5.26 -5.30 10.99
C ILE A 262 -6.56 -5.92 10.50
N GLN A 263 -6.51 -7.22 10.24
CA GLN A 263 -7.61 -8.01 9.72
C GLN A 263 -8.30 -8.74 10.89
N ASN A 264 -9.46 -8.26 11.32
CA ASN A 264 -10.18 -8.72 12.52
C ASN A 264 -11.52 -9.39 12.21
N ASP A 265 -11.63 -9.96 11.02
CA ASP A 265 -12.86 -10.53 10.49
C ASP A 265 -12.67 -11.97 9.97
N GLU A 266 -11.65 -12.69 10.46
CA GLU A 266 -11.38 -14.08 10.05
C GLU A 266 -12.61 -14.97 10.22
N GLY A 267 -13.00 -15.63 9.12
CA GLY A 267 -14.13 -16.55 9.08
C GLY A 267 -15.50 -15.89 8.90
N PHE A 268 -15.55 -14.56 8.80
CA PHE A 268 -16.73 -13.83 8.35
C PHE A 268 -16.69 -13.58 6.84
N GLY A 269 -17.85 -13.32 6.26
CA GLY A 269 -17.98 -12.94 4.87
C GLY A 269 -19.27 -12.20 4.56
N LEU A 270 -19.61 -12.12 3.28
CA LEU A 270 -20.74 -11.36 2.76
C LEU A 270 -22.07 -11.66 3.48
N CYS A 271 -22.32 -12.93 3.80
CA CYS A 271 -23.57 -13.35 4.43
C CYS A 271 -23.69 -12.88 5.88
N ASP A 272 -22.57 -12.67 6.59
CA ASP A 272 -22.59 -12.17 7.96
C ASP A 272 -22.95 -10.67 8.04
N LEU A 273 -22.86 -9.96 6.90
CA LEU A 273 -23.38 -8.60 6.72
C LEU A 273 -24.88 -8.60 6.34
N GLY A 274 -25.51 -9.77 6.19
CA GLY A 274 -26.94 -9.89 5.85
C GLY A 274 -27.26 -9.58 4.38
N VAL A 275 -26.28 -9.71 3.48
CA VAL A 275 -26.43 -9.45 2.04
C VAL A 275 -26.87 -10.70 1.27
N CYS A 276 -26.60 -11.90 1.78
CA CYS A 276 -27.06 -13.15 1.16
C CYS A 276 -28.56 -13.42 1.44
N ASP A 277 -29.30 -13.84 0.41
CA ASP A 277 -30.68 -14.34 0.49
C ASP A 277 -30.79 -15.75 1.13
#